data_AF-A0A925HWW0-F1
#
_entry.id   AF-A0A925HWW0-F1
#
_cell.length_a   1.000
_cell.length_b   1.000
_cell.length_c   1.000
_cell.angle_alpha   90.00
_cell.angle_beta   90.00
_cell.angle_gamma   90.00
#
_symmetry.space_group_name_H-M   'P 1'
#
loop_
_entity.id
_entity.type
_entity.pdbx_description
1 polymer ?
#
loop_
_entity_poly.entity_id
_entity_poly.type
_entity_poly.pdbx_seq_one_letter_code
_entity_poly.pdbx_strand_id
1 'polypeptide(L)'
;YREVHSMQGAESQALIADIWSTARQLGVREFIPQTVHEVRDDHLALRNIAKIPTIDIIDFDYPRPRAASYWHTTKDVPENCSALSLAKVGYVLEEWLKKVK
;
A
#
# COMPACT_ATOMS: atom_id res chain seq x y z
N TYR A 1 5.19 -2.93 1.86
CA TYR A 1 5.08 -3.44 3.25
C TYR A 1 3.70 -3.08 3.80
N ARG A 2 3.35 -3.47 5.03
CA ARG A 2 2.14 -2.99 5.73
C ARG A 2 2.52 -1.80 6.61
N GLU A 3 1.85 -0.67 6.42
CA GLU A 3 2.06 0.52 7.26
C GLU A 3 1.50 0.28 8.68
N VAL A 4 2.17 0.80 9.72
CA VAL A 4 1.85 0.52 11.13
C VAL A 4 0.44 0.96 11.51
N HIS A 5 0.02 2.17 11.13
CA HIS A 5 -1.34 2.63 11.44
C HIS A 5 -2.40 1.80 10.73
N SER A 6 -2.15 1.34 9.50
CA SER A 6 -3.07 0.49 8.74
C SER A 6 -3.33 -0.86 9.41
N MET A 7 -2.43 -1.31 10.28
CA MET A 7 -2.61 -2.51 11.11
C MET A 7 -3.44 -2.28 12.39
N GLN A 8 -3.94 -1.06 12.64
CA GLN A 8 -4.75 -0.75 13.81
C GLN A 8 -6.25 -0.91 13.51
N GLY A 9 -6.95 -1.66 14.37
CA GLY A 9 -8.37 -1.95 14.27
C GLY A 9 -8.67 -3.21 13.44
N ALA A 10 -9.70 -3.96 13.85
CA ALA A 10 -10.03 -5.25 13.26
C ALA A 10 -10.45 -5.15 11.78
N GLU A 11 -11.21 -4.11 11.42
CA GLU A 11 -11.69 -3.90 10.05
C GLU A 11 -10.54 -3.58 9.08
N SER A 12 -9.61 -2.71 9.48
CA SER A 12 -8.40 -2.41 8.69
C SER A 12 -7.51 -3.65 8.53
N GLN A 13 -7.39 -4.47 9.58
CA GLN A 13 -6.65 -5.73 9.50
C GLN A 13 -7.30 -6.74 8.55
N ALA A 14 -8.64 -6.79 8.50
CA ALA A 14 -9.36 -7.62 7.53
C ALA A 14 -9.09 -7.15 6.09
N LEU A 15 -9.15 -5.84 5.82
CA LEU A 15 -8.79 -5.26 4.52
C LEU A 15 -7.37 -5.64 4.09
N ILE A 16 -6.39 -5.46 4.99
CA ILE A 16 -5.00 -5.87 4.72
C ILE A 16 -4.92 -7.37 4.42
N ALA A 17 -5.58 -8.20 5.22
CA ALA A 17 -5.54 -9.65 5.05
C ALA A 17 -6.05 -10.07 3.66
N ASP A 18 -7.17 -9.49 3.22
CA ASP A 18 -7.80 -9.80 1.94
C ASP A 18 -6.97 -9.33 0.75
N ILE A 19 -6.47 -8.09 0.80
CA ILE A 19 -5.66 -7.49 -0.27
C ILE A 19 -4.31 -8.22 -0.38
N TRP A 20 -3.62 -8.47 0.74
CA TRP A 20 -2.35 -9.22 0.71
C TRP A 20 -2.57 -10.68 0.32
N SER A 21 -3.71 -11.29 0.67
CA SER A 21 -4.05 -12.64 0.21
C SER A 21 -4.23 -12.67 -1.31
N THR A 22 -4.92 -11.67 -1.87
CA THR A 22 -5.07 -11.54 -3.32
C THR A 22 -3.71 -11.35 -4.00
N ALA A 23 -2.84 -10.48 -3.49
CA ALA A 23 -1.48 -10.32 -4.03
C ALA A 23 -0.69 -11.64 -4.04
N ARG A 24 -0.74 -12.41 -2.94
CA ARG A 24 -0.09 -13.73 -2.86
C ARG A 24 -0.65 -14.72 -3.89
N GLN A 25 -1.97 -14.77 -4.07
CA GLN A 25 -2.62 -15.63 -5.06
C GLN A 25 -2.20 -15.30 -6.50
N LEU A 26 -2.00 -14.01 -6.80
CA LEU A 26 -1.56 -13.51 -8.10
C LEU A 26 -0.04 -13.58 -8.31
N GLY A 27 0.72 -13.99 -7.30
CA GLY A 27 2.19 -14.05 -7.36
C GLY A 27 2.88 -12.69 -7.36
N VAL A 28 2.18 -11.61 -6.96
CA VAL A 28 2.74 -10.25 -6.84
C VAL A 28 3.51 -10.14 -5.52
N ARG A 29 4.81 -9.80 -5.60
CA ARG A 29 5.75 -9.90 -4.47
C ARG A 29 5.98 -8.58 -3.73
N GLU A 30 5.53 -7.47 -4.32
CA GLU A 30 5.68 -6.11 -3.79
C GLU A 30 4.81 -5.88 -2.52
N PHE A 31 3.76 -6.67 -2.34
CA PHE A 31 2.95 -6.71 -1.12
C PHE A 31 3.63 -7.55 -0.03
N ILE A 32 4.67 -6.99 0.59
CA ILE A 32 5.47 -7.66 1.62
C ILE A 32 4.66 -7.75 2.94
N PRO A 33 4.47 -8.93 3.53
CA PRO A 33 3.66 -9.12 4.76
C PRO A 33 4.47 -8.79 6.03
N GLN A 34 5.19 -7.68 6.03
CA GLN A 34 5.93 -7.16 7.18
C GLN A 34 5.37 -5.80 7.54
N THR A 35 5.17 -5.54 8.82
CA THR A 35 4.66 -4.25 9.30
C THR A 35 5.83 -3.35 9.63
N VAL A 36 5.91 -2.20 8.97
CA VAL A 36 7.02 -1.24 9.10
C VAL A 36 6.49 0.18 8.95
N HIS A 37 7.23 1.12 9.54
CA HIS A 37 7.03 2.57 9.46
C HIS A 37 5.66 3.08 9.91
N GLU A 38 5.66 4.21 10.59
CA GLU A 38 4.44 4.97 10.90
C GLU A 38 4.34 6.13 9.92
N VAL A 39 3.20 6.26 9.24
CA VAL A 39 2.93 7.38 8.33
C VAL A 39 1.64 8.07 8.70
N ARG A 40 1.73 9.40 8.85
CA ARG A 40 0.55 10.24 9.01
C ARG A 40 0.02 10.63 7.64
N ASP A 41 -0.90 9.82 7.14
CA ASP A 41 -1.56 10.01 5.85
C ASP A 41 -3.09 10.16 6.02
N ASP A 42 -3.78 10.38 4.90
CA ASP A 42 -5.22 10.64 4.84
C ASP A 42 -6.08 9.50 5.42
N HIS A 43 -5.59 8.26 5.40
CA HIS A 43 -6.27 7.10 5.97
C HIS A 43 -6.58 7.28 7.46
N LEU A 44 -5.76 8.04 8.20
CA LEU A 44 -5.99 8.33 9.60
C LEU A 44 -7.25 9.17 9.83
N ALA A 45 -7.47 10.21 9.02
CA ALA A 45 -8.66 11.06 9.14
C ALA A 45 -9.92 10.29 8.73
N LEU A 46 -9.84 9.54 7.62
CA LEU A 46 -10.92 8.68 7.14
C LEU A 46 -11.34 7.65 8.19
N ARG A 47 -10.38 7.01 8.86
CA ARG A 47 -10.67 6.05 9.92
C ARG A 47 -11.13 6.71 11.22
N ASN A 48 -10.37 7.66 11.74
CA ASN A 48 -10.56 8.14 13.11
C ASN A 48 -11.73 9.13 13.22
N ILE A 49 -12.00 9.92 12.17
CA ILE A 49 -13.04 10.94 12.15
C ILE A 49 -14.27 10.41 11.42
N ALA A 50 -14.13 10.03 10.14
CA ALA A 50 -15.26 9.60 9.32
C ALA A 50 -15.73 8.15 9.63
N LYS A 51 -14.97 7.41 10.44
CA LYS A 51 -15.27 6.02 10.84
C LYS A 51 -15.36 5.05 9.65
N ILE A 52 -14.57 5.31 8.60
CA ILE A 52 -14.46 4.45 7.42
C ILE A 52 -13.20 3.60 7.56
N PRO A 53 -13.29 2.25 7.61
CA PRO A 53 -12.12 1.39 7.59
C PRO A 53 -11.24 1.68 6.37
N THR A 54 -10.03 2.15 6.60
CA THR A 54 -9.12 2.61 5.55
C THR A 54 -7.70 2.17 5.86
N ILE A 55 -6.99 1.72 4.83
CA ILE A 55 -5.58 1.31 4.90
C ILE A 55 -4.78 2.11 3.88
N ASP A 56 -3.47 2.18 4.09
CA ASP A 56 -2.52 2.82 3.18
C ASP A 56 -1.63 1.78 2.47
N ILE A 57 -1.55 1.89 1.15
CA ILE A 57 -0.66 1.09 0.30
C ILE A 57 0.41 2.04 -0.24
N ILE A 58 1.54 2.06 0.46
CA ILE A 58 2.63 3.01 0.23
C ILE A 58 3.96 2.30 0.00
N ASP A 59 4.78 2.87 -0.88
CA ASP A 59 6.17 2.45 -1.08
C ASP A 59 7.10 3.30 -0.20
N PHE A 60 7.80 2.63 0.72
CA PHE A 60 8.78 3.25 1.61
C PHE A 60 10.17 3.33 1.00
N ASP A 61 10.41 2.56 -0.07
CA ASP A 61 11.71 2.38 -0.70
C ASP A 61 11.68 3.01 -2.11
N TYR A 62 11.33 4.30 -2.20
CA TYR A 62 11.29 5.07 -3.45
C TYR A 62 12.47 6.07 -3.56
N PRO A 63 13.54 5.74 -4.32
CA PRO A 63 13.83 4.48 -4.98
C PRO A 63 14.41 3.44 -3.99
N ARG A 64 14.64 2.23 -4.51
CA ARG A 64 15.07 1.05 -3.75
C ARG A 64 16.14 1.34 -2.67
N PRO A 65 16.24 0.50 -1.62
CA PRO A 65 17.17 0.72 -0.53
C PRO A 65 18.61 0.90 -1.04
N ARG A 66 19.32 1.87 -0.46
CA ARG A 66 20.71 2.31 -0.78
C ARG A 66 20.85 3.41 -1.84
N ALA A 67 19.76 3.93 -2.38
CA ALA A 67 19.76 5.16 -3.16
C ALA A 67 19.14 6.32 -2.36
N ALA A 68 19.46 7.57 -2.72
CA ALA A 68 18.79 8.73 -2.16
C ALA A 68 17.31 8.72 -2.56
N SER A 69 16.42 8.95 -1.60
CA SER A 69 14.97 9.01 -1.84
C SER A 69 14.63 10.02 -2.93
N TYR A 70 13.68 9.68 -3.81
CA TYR A 70 13.15 10.59 -4.81
C TYR A 70 12.01 11.44 -4.26
N TRP A 71 11.32 10.96 -3.23
CA TRP A 71 10.23 11.65 -2.58
C TRP A 71 10.65 13.04 -2.10
N HIS A 72 9.82 14.05 -2.43
CA HIS A 72 10.08 15.46 -2.12
C HIS A 72 11.41 16.00 -2.69
N THR A 73 11.83 15.50 -3.86
CA THR A 73 12.97 16.03 -4.61
C THR A 73 12.58 16.39 -6.04
N THR A 74 13.45 17.08 -6.77
CA THR A 74 13.28 17.30 -8.22
C THR A 74 13.44 16.04 -9.07
N LYS A 75 13.72 14.89 -8.43
CA LYS A 75 13.73 13.57 -9.05
C LYS A 75 12.40 12.83 -8.89
N ASP A 76 11.40 13.41 -8.22
CA ASP A 76 10.05 12.86 -8.24
C ASP A 76 9.36 13.21 -9.57
N VAL A 77 9.72 12.46 -10.61
CA VAL A 77 9.31 12.69 -12.01
C VAL A 77 8.89 11.37 -12.65
N PRO A 78 8.01 11.41 -13.68
CA PRO A 78 7.45 10.20 -14.30
C PRO A 78 8.50 9.18 -14.79
N GLU A 79 9.70 9.63 -15.17
CA GLU A 79 10.80 8.75 -15.60
C GLU A 79 11.27 7.78 -14.51
N ASN A 80 11.03 8.10 -13.24
CA ASN A 80 11.34 7.25 -12.09
C ASN A 80 10.16 6.35 -11.68
N CYS A 81 9.01 6.47 -12.34
CA CYS A 81 7.87 5.59 -12.14
C CYS A 81 7.98 4.33 -13.00
N SER A 82 7.66 3.18 -12.40
CA SER A 82 7.62 1.90 -13.10
C SER A 82 6.19 1.59 -13.54
N ALA A 83 5.95 1.52 -14.85
CA ALA A 83 4.66 1.10 -15.40
C ALA A 83 4.24 -0.29 -14.88
N LEU A 84 5.21 -1.20 -14.71
CA LEU A 84 4.95 -2.52 -14.14
C LEU A 84 4.54 -2.46 -12.66
N SER A 85 5.12 -1.55 -11.88
CA SER A 85 4.74 -1.37 -10.47
C SER A 85 3.31 -0.83 -10.35
N LEU A 86 2.96 0.17 -11.16
CA LEU A 86 1.61 0.70 -11.24
C LEU A 86 0.59 -0.39 -11.65
N ALA A 87 0.91 -1.16 -12.69
CA ALA A 87 0.07 -2.26 -13.14
C ALA A 87 -0.12 -3.34 -12.07
N LYS A 88 0.92 -3.67 -11.29
CA LYS A 88 0.83 -4.66 -10.21
C LYS A 88 -0.09 -4.22 -9.08
N VAL A 89 0.03 -2.97 -8.62
CA VAL A 89 -0.86 -2.43 -7.58
C VAL A 89 -2.31 -2.42 -8.09
N GLY A 90 -2.52 -1.88 -9.30
CA GLY A 90 -3.85 -1.85 -9.93
C GLY A 90 -4.46 -3.23 -10.10
N TYR A 91 -3.69 -4.20 -10.61
CA TYR A 91 -4.15 -5.57 -10.84
C TYR A 91 -4.56 -6.27 -9.54
N VAL A 92 -3.79 -6.12 -8.46
CA VAL A 92 -4.15 -6.69 -7.15
C VAL A 92 -5.47 -6.10 -6.63
N LEU A 93 -5.62 -4.77 -6.71
CA LEU A 93 -6.84 -4.10 -6.23
C LEU A 93 -8.06 -4.44 -7.08
N GLU A 94 -7.91 -4.50 -8.41
CA GLU A 94 -8.97 -4.90 -9.33
C GLU A 94 -9.46 -6.32 -9.05
N GLU A 95 -8.54 -7.29 -8.93
CA GLU A 95 -8.89 -8.68 -8.64
C GLU A 95 -9.44 -8.88 -7.22
N TRP A 96 -9.03 -8.03 -6.27
CA TRP A 96 -9.62 -8.03 -4.94
C TRP A 96 -11.06 -7.50 -4.97
N LEU A 97 -11.31 -6.36 -5.63
CA LEU A 97 -12.64 -5.77 -5.78
C LEU A 97 -13.64 -6.72 -6.43
N LYS A 98 -13.21 -7.56 -7.40
CA LYS A 98 -14.06 -8.60 -8.01
C LYS A 98 -14.55 -9.67 -7.01
N LYS A 99 -13.88 -9.83 -5.87
CA LYS A 99 -14.20 -10.83 -4.84
C LYS A 99 -15.06 -10.26 -3.71
N VAL A 100 -14.96 -8.95 -3.44
CA VAL A 100 -15.76 -8.27 -2.44
C VAL A 100 -17.21 -8.19 -2.95
N LYS A 101 -18.16 -8.67 -2.15
CA LYS A 101 -19.60 -8.65 -2.45
C LYS A 101 -20.33 -7.79 -1.43
#